data_AF-A0A935XHY0-F1
#
_entry.id   AF-A0A935XHY0-F1
#
_cell.length_a   1.000
_cell.length_b   1.000
_cell.length_c   1.000
_cell.angle_alpha   90.00
_cell.angle_beta   90.00
_cell.angle_gamma   90.00
#
_symmetry.space_group_name_H-M   'P 1'
#
loop_
_entity.id
_entity.type
_entity.pdbx_description
1 polymer ?
#
loop_
_entity_poly.entity_id
_entity_poly.type
_entity_poly.pdbx_seq_one_letter_code
_entity_poly.pdbx_strand_id
1 'polypeptide(L)'
;MPPPIDARLVTEVLARHGFMPARGAGTHWLFAVSDGAVGHGVATWQGEWLSLSALATGPRHARNSWALLRAHATLPGSVRYASARAGGRCNSLCTDVWLGSDDFAVAVPHALSSLRQALQGDCPRDGAADDLPSTPGLLAAAFAELPWPHRTVSDGRTRIDFDARGHRFAVVASERGGVVRMHVELATRSFPPSVRRALGTALLLSAHQLRPVRASVSDSSSGERLVFEVSTDLARVPAAIGALQGACEAFGPEARALQDPALAVQYLGSIGNIPRQSGGVLHARPDAIPAPEPTLPGASHVADRIA
;
A
#
# COMPACT_ATOMS: atom_id res chain seq x y z
N MET A 1 -10.41 21.16 -4.74
CA MET A 1 -9.88 20.34 -5.84
C MET A 1 -8.50 20.87 -6.19
N PRO A 2 -7.42 20.09 -6.05
CA PRO A 2 -6.11 20.49 -6.57
C PRO A 2 -6.17 20.62 -8.11
N PRO A 3 -5.34 21.48 -8.72
CA PRO A 3 -5.26 21.60 -10.17
C PRO A 3 -4.79 20.29 -10.81
N PRO A 4 -5.23 19.97 -12.05
CA PRO A 4 -4.75 18.79 -12.75
C PRO A 4 -3.24 18.86 -12.96
N ILE A 5 -2.55 17.77 -12.65
CA ILE A 5 -1.09 17.66 -12.79
C ILE A 5 -0.72 17.70 -14.28
N ASP A 6 0.24 18.56 -14.64
CA ASP A 6 0.72 18.70 -16.01
C ASP A 6 1.54 17.47 -16.45
N ALA A 7 1.03 16.75 -17.45
CA ALA A 7 1.69 15.61 -18.07
C ALA A 7 3.10 15.93 -18.60
N ARG A 8 3.32 17.16 -19.08
CA ARG A 8 4.64 17.60 -19.54
C ARG A 8 5.62 17.67 -18.38
N LEU A 9 5.21 18.29 -17.28
CA LEU A 9 6.05 18.40 -16.08
C LEU A 9 6.42 17.01 -15.54
N VAL A 10 5.46 16.08 -15.45
CA VAL A 10 5.74 14.69 -15.04
C VAL A 10 6.77 14.05 -15.96
N THR A 11 6.59 14.19 -17.28
CA THR A 11 7.51 13.63 -18.28
C THR A 11 8.92 14.22 -18.16
N GLU A 12 9.03 15.53 -17.95
CA GLU A 12 10.31 16.22 -17.79
C GLU A 12 11.04 15.77 -16.52
N VAL A 13 10.34 15.66 -15.39
CA VAL A 13 10.90 15.17 -14.13
C VAL A 13 11.40 13.74 -14.31
N LEU A 14 10.60 12.86 -14.91
CA LEU A 14 10.98 11.48 -15.19
C LEU A 14 12.22 11.41 -16.10
N ALA A 15 12.27 12.21 -17.17
CA ALA A 15 13.40 12.24 -18.09
C ALA A 15 14.72 12.62 -17.38
N ARG A 16 14.70 13.59 -16.45
CA ARG A 16 15.87 14.00 -15.65
C ARG A 16 16.44 12.86 -14.79
N HIS A 17 15.61 11.88 -14.44
CA HIS A 17 16.00 10.72 -13.65
C HIS A 17 16.22 9.44 -14.49
N GLY A 18 16.38 9.58 -15.81
CA GLY A 18 16.73 8.47 -16.69
C GLY A 18 15.56 7.55 -17.04
N PHE A 19 14.32 8.01 -16.87
CA PHE A 19 13.14 7.29 -17.34
C PHE A 19 12.94 7.57 -18.84
N MET A 20 12.69 6.52 -19.61
CA MET A 20 12.45 6.59 -21.05
C MET A 20 11.00 6.25 -21.36
N PRO A 21 10.27 7.05 -22.16
CA PRO A 21 8.90 6.71 -22.54
C PRO A 21 8.81 5.32 -23.19
N ALA A 22 7.84 4.51 -22.77
CA ALA A 22 7.52 3.27 -23.46
C ALA A 22 6.88 3.60 -24.83
N ARG A 23 7.22 2.83 -25.87
CA ARG A 23 6.68 3.08 -27.22
C ARG A 23 5.15 3.06 -27.21
N GLY A 24 4.54 4.16 -27.67
CA GLY A 24 3.10 4.24 -27.91
C GLY A 24 2.22 4.50 -26.68
N ALA A 25 2.79 4.81 -25.51
CA ALA A 25 1.98 5.07 -24.31
C ALA A 25 2.47 6.29 -23.51
N GLY A 26 1.64 7.34 -23.44
CA GLY A 26 1.97 8.60 -22.73
C GLY A 26 1.93 8.52 -21.19
N THR A 27 1.66 7.34 -20.64
CA THR A 27 1.51 7.10 -19.19
C THR A 27 2.48 6.04 -18.67
N HIS A 28 3.42 5.57 -19.50
CA HIS A 28 4.35 4.51 -19.13
C HIS A 28 5.79 4.89 -19.50
N TRP A 29 6.70 4.61 -18.58
CA TRP A 29 8.14 4.80 -18.78
C TRP A 29 8.92 3.59 -18.31
N LEU A 30 10.05 3.33 -18.95
CA LEU A 30 11.03 2.32 -18.59
C LEU A 30 12.17 2.99 -17.83
N PHE A 31 12.72 2.31 -16.82
CA PHE A 31 13.88 2.80 -16.09
C PHE A 31 14.85 1.67 -15.74
N ALA A 32 16.10 2.05 -15.51
CA ALA A 32 17.15 1.13 -15.05
C ALA A 32 17.15 1.03 -13.51
N VAL A 33 17.13 -0.20 -13.01
CA VAL A 33 17.19 -0.49 -11.57
C VAL A 33 18.64 -0.56 -11.08
N SER A 34 19.57 -1.00 -11.93
CA SER A 34 21.00 -1.06 -11.62
C SER A 34 21.81 -0.34 -12.69
N ASP A 35 22.96 0.23 -12.29
CA ASP A 35 23.88 0.87 -13.22
C ASP A 35 24.37 -0.17 -14.24
N GLY A 36 24.04 0.05 -15.52
CA GLY A 36 24.51 -0.77 -16.64
C GLY A 36 23.50 -1.77 -17.23
N ALA A 37 22.33 -1.99 -16.63
CA ALA A 37 21.28 -2.85 -17.20
C ALA A 37 19.98 -2.05 -17.46
N VAL A 38 19.76 -1.66 -18.71
CA VAL A 38 18.51 -1.02 -19.16
C VAL A 38 17.41 -2.08 -19.21
N GLY A 39 16.25 -1.81 -18.58
CA GLY A 39 14.99 -2.48 -18.94
C GLY A 39 14.33 -3.41 -17.90
N HIS A 40 14.56 -3.23 -16.60
CA HIS A 40 13.93 -4.08 -15.55
C HIS A 40 12.84 -3.40 -14.71
N GLY A 41 12.61 -2.09 -14.90
CA GLY A 41 11.61 -1.31 -14.18
C GLY A 41 10.61 -0.62 -15.11
N VAL A 42 9.36 -0.54 -14.66
CA VAL A 42 8.26 0.17 -15.33
C VAL A 42 7.64 1.18 -14.37
N ALA A 43 7.57 2.43 -14.80
CA ALA A 43 6.78 3.47 -14.18
C ALA A 43 5.44 3.59 -14.89
N THR A 44 4.35 3.65 -14.14
CA THR A 44 3.00 3.81 -14.67
C THR A 44 2.31 4.95 -13.94
N TRP A 45 1.80 5.92 -14.70
CA TRP A 45 1.00 7.01 -14.17
C TRP A 45 -0.50 6.69 -14.31
N GLN A 46 -1.23 6.76 -13.20
CA GLN A 46 -2.67 6.56 -13.14
C GLN A 46 -3.29 7.49 -12.10
N GLY A 47 -4.19 8.38 -12.53
CA GLY A 47 -4.80 9.39 -11.66
C GLY A 47 -3.73 10.31 -11.06
N GLU A 48 -3.68 10.41 -9.74
CA GLU A 48 -2.70 11.22 -9.01
C GLU A 48 -1.44 10.44 -8.60
N TRP A 49 -1.28 9.20 -9.05
CA TRP A 49 -0.23 8.30 -8.58
C TRP A 49 0.70 7.88 -9.70
N LEU A 50 1.99 7.95 -9.41
CA LEU A 50 3.03 7.31 -10.20
C LEU A 50 3.50 6.05 -9.46
N SER A 51 3.28 4.89 -10.07
CA SER A 51 3.74 3.61 -9.54
C SER A 51 5.02 3.19 -10.24
N LEU A 52 6.08 2.97 -9.45
CA LEU A 52 7.33 2.38 -9.91
C LEU A 52 7.30 0.89 -9.57
N SER A 53 7.59 0.03 -10.54
CA SER A 53 7.60 -1.41 -10.34
C SER A 53 8.79 -2.05 -11.02
N ALA A 54 9.34 -3.10 -10.42
CA ALA A 54 10.43 -3.87 -11.00
C ALA A 54 10.32 -5.34 -10.59
N LEU A 55 10.76 -6.25 -11.47
CA LEU A 55 10.74 -7.68 -11.18
C LEU A 55 11.73 -8.01 -10.06
N ALA A 56 11.25 -8.74 -9.05
CA ALA A 56 12.06 -9.18 -7.93
C ALA A 56 12.66 -10.56 -8.23
N THR A 57 13.85 -10.59 -8.83
CA THR A 57 14.54 -11.81 -9.25
C THR A 57 15.61 -12.25 -8.26
N GLY A 58 15.68 -13.56 -7.97
CA GLY A 58 16.75 -14.15 -7.15
C GLY A 58 16.20 -14.90 -5.92
N PRO A 59 17.05 -15.72 -5.26
CA PRO A 59 16.61 -16.65 -4.22
C PRO A 59 15.88 -15.98 -3.04
N ARG A 60 16.29 -14.77 -2.66
CA ARG A 60 15.66 -14.01 -1.57
C ARG A 60 14.22 -13.57 -1.87
N HIS A 61 13.88 -13.41 -3.15
CA HIS A 61 12.55 -12.99 -3.61
C HIS A 61 11.68 -14.18 -4.04
N ALA A 62 12.27 -15.38 -4.15
CA ALA A 62 11.61 -16.65 -4.40
C ALA A 62 11.09 -17.31 -3.12
N ARG A 63 10.46 -16.50 -2.25
CA ARG A 63 9.87 -16.96 -0.98
C ARG A 63 8.37 -17.22 -1.14
N ASN A 64 7.80 -18.00 -0.23
CA ASN A 64 6.34 -18.12 -0.18
C ASN A 64 5.68 -16.78 0.19
N SER A 65 4.41 -16.62 -0.15
CA SER A 65 3.69 -15.34 0.02
C SER A 65 3.69 -14.82 1.45
N TRP A 66 3.62 -15.69 2.46
CA TRP A 66 3.64 -15.29 3.86
C TRP A 66 5.00 -14.72 4.28
N ALA A 67 6.09 -15.36 3.84
CA ALA A 67 7.44 -14.88 4.09
C ALA A 67 7.75 -13.55 3.35
N LEU A 68 7.12 -13.30 2.21
CA LEU A 68 7.19 -12.00 1.52
C LEU A 68 6.44 -10.91 2.28
N LEU A 69 5.25 -11.19 2.82
CA LEU A 69 4.53 -10.25 3.69
C LEU A 69 5.31 -9.94 4.98
N ARG A 70 5.96 -10.94 5.58
CA ARG A 70 6.88 -10.71 6.72
C ARG A 70 8.04 -9.81 6.33
N ALA A 71 8.54 -9.94 5.11
CA ALA A 71 9.61 -9.08 4.61
C ALA A 71 9.14 -7.63 4.37
N HIS A 72 7.85 -7.36 4.13
CA HIS A 72 7.34 -5.98 3.93
C HIS A 72 7.65 -5.05 5.10
N ALA A 73 7.58 -5.56 6.33
CA ALA A 73 7.89 -4.78 7.53
C ALA A 73 9.31 -4.22 7.52
N THR A 74 10.22 -4.83 6.75
CA THR A 74 11.63 -4.44 6.65
C THR A 74 11.98 -3.70 5.36
N LEU A 75 11.02 -3.48 4.46
CA LEU A 75 11.28 -2.78 3.20
C LEU A 75 11.34 -1.26 3.44
N PRO A 76 12.26 -0.55 2.76
CA PRO A 76 12.42 0.88 2.90
C PRO A 76 11.22 1.64 2.31
N GLY A 77 10.85 2.74 2.97
CA GLY A 77 9.80 3.64 2.49
C GLY A 77 8.46 2.94 2.28
N SER A 78 7.81 3.22 1.15
CA SER A 78 6.53 2.63 0.73
C SER A 78 6.69 1.40 -0.18
N VAL A 79 7.90 0.84 -0.26
CA VAL A 79 8.18 -0.33 -1.10
C VAL A 79 7.45 -1.57 -0.56
N ARG A 80 6.85 -2.35 -1.45
CA ARG A 80 6.16 -3.61 -1.13
C ARG A 80 6.32 -4.62 -2.25
N TYR A 81 6.22 -5.91 -1.92
CA TYR A 81 5.99 -6.94 -2.92
C TYR A 81 4.55 -6.89 -3.40
N ALA A 82 4.40 -7.19 -4.69
CA ALA A 82 3.13 -7.50 -5.32
C ALA A 82 3.32 -8.72 -6.21
N SER A 83 2.25 -9.48 -6.41
CA SER A 83 2.26 -10.65 -7.29
C SER A 83 1.28 -10.43 -8.42
N ALA A 84 1.72 -10.66 -9.66
CA ALA A 84 0.82 -10.61 -10.82
C ALA A 84 -0.02 -11.89 -10.96
N ARG A 85 0.39 -12.99 -10.31
CA ARG A 85 -0.23 -14.31 -10.46
C ARG A 85 -0.29 -15.07 -9.14
N ALA A 86 -1.29 -15.92 -9.01
CA ALA A 86 -1.40 -16.82 -7.89
C ALA A 86 -0.24 -17.83 -7.89
N GLY A 87 0.36 -18.05 -6.71
CA GLY A 87 1.51 -18.94 -6.55
C GLY A 87 2.89 -18.29 -6.61
N GLY A 88 2.98 -16.95 -6.66
CA GLY A 88 4.20 -16.20 -6.32
C GLY A 88 5.40 -16.40 -7.25
N ARG A 89 5.19 -16.89 -8.48
CA ARG A 89 6.27 -17.12 -9.46
C ARG A 89 6.71 -15.84 -10.20
N CYS A 90 5.94 -14.77 -10.08
CA CYS A 90 6.21 -13.47 -10.71
C CYS A 90 5.94 -12.36 -9.67
N ASN A 91 6.85 -12.24 -8.71
CA ASN A 91 6.80 -11.17 -7.72
C ASN A 91 7.50 -9.94 -8.29
N SER A 92 6.90 -8.78 -8.09
CA SER A 92 7.51 -7.47 -8.33
C SER A 92 7.66 -6.75 -7.00
N LEU A 93 8.66 -5.89 -6.90
CA LEU A 93 8.68 -4.83 -5.91
C LEU A 93 8.05 -3.58 -6.53
N CYS A 94 7.19 -2.90 -5.79
CA CYS A 94 6.55 -1.67 -6.21
C CYS A 94 6.58 -0.61 -5.12
N THR A 95 6.58 0.64 -5.54
CA THR A 95 6.47 1.82 -4.68
C THR A 95 5.65 2.87 -5.41
N ASP A 96 4.94 3.71 -4.66
CA ASP A 96 4.06 4.73 -5.23
C ASP A 96 4.50 6.12 -4.79
N VAL A 97 4.39 7.06 -5.73
CA VAL A 97 4.63 8.48 -5.52
C VAL A 97 3.32 9.21 -5.79
N TRP A 98 2.86 9.98 -4.80
CA TRP A 98 1.74 10.89 -4.99
C TRP A 98 2.22 12.12 -5.75
N LEU A 99 1.63 12.36 -6.91
CA LEU A 99 1.94 13.49 -7.78
C LEU A 99 1.16 14.76 -7.42
N GLY A 100 0.16 14.65 -6.54
CA GLY A 100 -0.63 15.79 -6.06
C GLY A 100 0.12 16.72 -5.09
N SER A 101 1.39 16.42 -4.78
CA SER A 101 2.25 17.30 -3.98
C SER A 101 3.25 18.06 -4.85
N ASP A 102 3.53 19.31 -4.51
CA ASP A 102 4.53 20.15 -5.19
C ASP A 102 5.95 19.54 -5.15
N ASP A 103 6.22 18.66 -4.19
CA ASP A 103 7.52 18.01 -3.98
C ASP A 103 7.71 16.68 -4.74
N PHE A 104 6.85 16.35 -5.71
CA PHE A 104 6.96 15.05 -6.39
C PHE A 104 8.30 14.89 -7.14
N ALA A 105 8.90 15.99 -7.58
CA ALA A 105 10.24 16.00 -8.20
C ALA A 105 11.34 15.51 -7.23
N VAL A 106 11.16 15.70 -5.92
CA VAL A 106 12.03 15.16 -4.88
C VAL A 106 11.60 13.74 -4.50
N ALA A 107 10.30 13.46 -4.47
CA ALA A 107 9.77 12.15 -4.08
C ALA A 107 10.11 11.03 -5.08
N VAL A 108 10.14 11.31 -6.39
CA VAL A 108 10.49 10.34 -7.44
C VAL A 108 11.88 9.72 -7.23
N PRO A 109 12.98 10.48 -7.12
CA PRO A 109 14.30 9.90 -6.89
C PRO A 109 14.41 9.17 -5.54
N HIS A 110 13.72 9.63 -4.49
CA HIS A 110 13.66 8.90 -3.21
C HIS A 110 12.97 7.54 -3.35
N ALA A 111 11.80 7.48 -3.99
CA ALA A 111 11.10 6.23 -4.23
C ALA A 111 11.92 5.27 -5.11
N LEU A 112 12.58 5.79 -6.15
CA LEU A 112 13.48 5.01 -6.98
C LEU A 112 14.66 4.45 -6.16
N SER A 113 15.27 5.26 -5.30
CA SER A 113 16.34 4.82 -4.39
C SER A 113 15.89 3.70 -3.45
N SER A 114 14.74 3.87 -2.78
CA SER A 114 14.17 2.83 -1.91
C SER A 114 13.87 1.53 -2.66
N LEU A 115 13.33 1.64 -3.89
CA LEU A 115 13.08 0.47 -4.74
C LEU A 115 14.37 -0.27 -5.09
N ARG A 116 15.45 0.46 -5.43
CA ARG A 116 16.76 -0.12 -5.72
C ARG A 116 17.36 -0.82 -4.51
N GLN A 117 17.30 -0.16 -3.35
CA GLN A 117 17.78 -0.72 -2.08
C GLN A 117 17.04 -2.03 -1.73
N ALA A 118 15.71 -2.04 -1.84
CA ALA A 118 14.89 -3.23 -1.65
C ALA A 118 15.25 -4.36 -2.62
N LEU A 119 15.53 -4.01 -3.88
CA LEU A 119 15.94 -4.97 -4.92
C LEU A 119 17.35 -5.50 -4.70
N GLN A 120 18.24 -4.76 -4.06
CA GLN A 120 19.59 -5.19 -3.68
C GLN A 120 19.62 -6.02 -2.40
N GLY A 121 18.58 -5.90 -1.56
CA GLY A 121 18.48 -6.60 -0.27
C GLY A 121 19.22 -5.89 0.86
N ASP A 122 19.74 -4.69 0.61
CA ASP A 122 20.43 -3.83 1.58
C ASP A 122 19.42 -3.05 2.40
N CYS A 123 18.48 -3.74 3.04
CA CYS A 123 17.57 -3.11 3.97
C CYS A 123 18.21 -3.18 5.36
N PRO A 124 18.53 -2.03 6.00
CA PRO A 124 18.59 -2.05 7.45
C PRO A 124 17.28 -2.66 7.93
N ARG A 125 17.34 -3.58 8.89
CA ARG A 125 16.15 -3.82 9.71
C ARG A 125 15.83 -2.45 10.28
N ASP A 126 14.82 -1.79 9.74
CA ASP A 126 14.03 -0.86 10.52
C ASP A 126 13.49 -1.73 11.64
N GLY A 127 14.26 -1.80 12.72
CA GLY A 127 13.99 -2.66 13.85
C GLY A 127 12.55 -2.44 14.27
N ALA A 128 11.92 -3.50 14.76
CA ALA A 128 10.66 -3.45 15.49
C ALA A 128 10.63 -2.19 16.37
N ALA A 129 10.06 -1.11 15.85
CA ALA A 129 10.04 0.20 16.46
C ALA A 129 8.65 0.45 17.03
N ASP A 130 8.04 -0.62 17.55
CA ASP A 130 6.82 -0.54 18.35
C ASP A 130 7.12 -0.02 19.77
N ASP A 131 8.39 0.13 20.17
CA ASP A 131 8.79 0.31 21.58
C ASP A 131 9.49 1.64 21.92
N LEU A 132 9.48 2.67 21.06
CA LEU A 132 10.06 3.98 21.42
C LEU A 132 9.00 5.10 21.41
N PRO A 133 8.96 5.93 22.47
CA PRO A 133 7.94 6.96 22.61
C PRO A 133 8.08 8.04 21.53
N SER A 134 6.95 8.37 20.91
CA SER A 134 6.81 9.51 19.99
C SER A 134 7.13 10.82 20.70
N THR A 135 7.58 11.84 19.97
CA THR A 135 7.63 13.22 20.49
C THR A 135 6.19 13.67 20.79
N PRO A 136 5.79 13.87 22.06
CA PRO A 136 4.39 14.15 22.37
C PRO A 136 3.98 15.55 21.87
N GLY A 137 2.89 15.65 21.10
CA GLY A 137 2.20 16.92 20.84
C GLY A 137 1.95 17.27 19.37
N LEU A 138 2.91 17.04 18.46
CA LEU A 138 2.76 17.41 17.05
C LEU A 138 1.70 16.56 16.33
N LEU A 139 1.78 15.24 16.52
CA LEU A 139 0.78 14.32 16.00
C LEU A 139 -0.63 14.65 16.53
N ALA A 140 -0.77 14.87 17.84
CA ALA A 140 -2.06 15.21 18.45
C ALA A 140 -2.63 16.54 17.90
N ALA A 141 -1.80 17.56 17.69
CA ALA A 141 -2.22 18.81 17.07
C ALA A 141 -2.67 18.61 15.62
N ALA A 142 -1.96 17.80 14.83
CA ALA A 142 -2.37 17.47 13.47
C ALA A 142 -3.70 16.71 13.42
N PHE A 143 -3.99 15.87 14.42
CA PHE A 143 -5.28 15.17 14.54
C PHE A 143 -6.42 16.04 15.10
N ALA A 144 -6.12 17.09 15.87
CA ALA A 144 -7.11 18.01 16.43
C ALA A 144 -7.91 18.76 15.35
N GLU A 145 -7.27 19.05 14.23
CA GLU A 145 -7.88 19.73 13.08
C GLU A 145 -8.70 18.79 12.17
N LEU A 146 -8.72 17.49 12.47
CA LEU A 146 -9.39 16.50 11.63
C LEU A 146 -10.80 16.19 12.13
N PRO A 147 -11.74 15.88 11.23
CA PRO A 147 -13.13 15.57 11.60
C PRO A 147 -13.27 14.21 12.31
N TRP A 148 -12.20 13.42 12.42
CA TRP A 148 -12.26 12.10 13.04
C TRP A 148 -12.05 12.16 14.55
N PRO A 149 -12.95 11.57 15.36
CA PRO A 149 -12.73 11.45 16.78
C PRO A 149 -11.51 10.56 17.03
N HIS A 150 -10.56 11.08 17.79
CA HIS A 150 -9.32 10.39 18.12
C HIS A 150 -9.09 10.42 19.63
N ARG A 151 -8.27 9.47 20.11
CA ARG A 151 -7.79 9.45 21.49
C ARG A 151 -6.32 9.10 21.54
N THR A 152 -5.58 9.72 22.44
CA THR A 152 -4.22 9.30 22.76
C THR A 152 -4.29 8.06 23.65
N VAL A 153 -3.56 7.00 23.30
CA VAL A 153 -3.41 5.80 24.12
C VAL A 153 -2.20 5.93 25.05
N SER A 154 -2.11 5.07 26.06
CA SER A 154 -1.17 5.21 27.20
C SER A 154 0.31 5.24 26.83
N ASP A 155 0.68 4.82 25.62
CA ASP A 155 2.04 4.81 25.10
C ASP A 155 2.37 6.01 24.19
N GLY A 156 1.50 7.02 24.17
CA GLY A 156 1.69 8.24 23.37
C GLY A 156 1.36 8.07 21.88
N ARG A 157 0.78 6.94 21.46
CA ARG A 157 0.22 6.77 20.12
C ARG A 157 -1.18 7.40 20.02
N THR A 158 -1.57 7.79 18.82
CA THR A 158 -2.93 8.30 18.54
C THR A 158 -3.77 7.21 17.89
N ARG A 159 -4.99 7.03 18.38
CA ARG A 159 -5.94 6.04 17.85
C ARG A 159 -7.19 6.70 17.30
N ILE A 160 -7.58 6.31 16.09
CA ILE A 160 -8.86 6.62 15.46
C ILE A 160 -9.63 5.33 15.24
N ASP A 161 -10.85 5.25 15.75
CA ASP A 161 -11.76 4.16 15.43
C ASP A 161 -12.62 4.55 14.21
N PHE A 162 -12.85 3.63 13.29
CA PHE A 162 -13.75 3.82 12.15
C PHE A 162 -14.50 2.54 11.81
N ASP A 163 -15.61 2.66 11.08
CA ASP A 163 -16.34 1.53 10.52
C ASP A 163 -16.01 1.40 9.02
N ALA A 164 -15.80 0.18 8.56
CA ALA A 164 -15.69 -0.14 7.14
C ALA A 164 -16.56 -1.37 6.85
N ARG A 165 -17.67 -1.16 6.13
CA ARG A 165 -18.66 -2.18 5.74
C ARG A 165 -19.20 -2.99 6.93
N GLY A 166 -19.54 -2.33 8.04
CA GLY A 166 -20.11 -2.97 9.24
C GLY A 166 -19.05 -3.65 10.13
N HIS A 167 -17.77 -3.39 9.87
CA HIS A 167 -16.68 -3.85 10.71
C HIS A 167 -15.92 -2.67 11.31
N ARG A 168 -15.75 -2.72 12.63
CA ARG A 168 -14.94 -1.74 13.34
C ARG A 168 -13.45 -2.04 13.16
N PHE A 169 -12.70 -1.01 12.78
CA PHE A 169 -11.26 -0.99 12.67
C PHE A 169 -10.70 0.19 13.47
N ALA A 170 -9.39 0.20 13.66
CA ALA A 170 -8.71 1.34 14.25
C ALA A 170 -7.38 1.61 13.58
N VAL A 171 -7.17 2.87 13.21
CA VAL A 171 -5.85 3.37 12.86
C VAL A 171 -5.11 3.70 14.15
N VAL A 172 -3.89 3.20 14.27
CA VAL A 172 -2.94 3.58 15.31
C VAL A 172 -1.77 4.29 14.64
N ALA A 173 -1.50 5.51 15.08
CA ALA A 173 -0.46 6.37 14.54
C ALA A 173 0.62 6.65 15.59
N SER A 174 1.88 6.65 15.15
CA SER A 174 3.06 7.06 15.92
C SER A 174 3.94 7.96 15.05
N GLU A 175 4.72 8.83 15.69
CA GLU A 175 5.61 9.77 14.99
C GLU A 175 7.06 9.56 15.43
N ARG A 176 7.98 9.47 14.47
CA ARG A 176 9.42 9.39 14.75
C ARG A 176 10.22 10.13 13.68
N GLY A 177 11.05 11.08 14.09
CA GLY A 177 11.97 11.78 13.19
C GLY A 177 11.26 12.49 12.03
N GLY A 178 10.07 13.06 12.27
CA GLY A 178 9.24 13.70 11.25
C GLY A 178 8.46 12.75 10.34
N VAL A 179 8.58 11.43 10.54
CA VAL A 179 7.79 10.42 9.83
C VAL A 179 6.67 9.91 10.73
N VAL A 180 5.44 10.00 10.24
CA VAL A 180 4.26 9.41 10.85
C VAL A 180 4.05 8.01 10.28
N ARG A 181 4.04 7.02 11.17
CA ARG A 181 3.70 5.62 10.86
C ARG A 181 2.28 5.36 11.33
N MET A 182 1.46 4.83 10.43
CA MET A 182 0.05 4.56 10.69
C MET A 182 -0.24 3.12 10.31
N HIS A 183 -0.98 2.40 11.15
CA HIS A 183 -1.37 1.03 10.84
C HIS A 183 -2.79 0.71 11.32
N VAL A 184 -3.41 -0.24 10.62
CA VAL A 184 -4.67 -0.88 11.00
C VAL A 184 -4.42 -2.36 11.20
N GLU A 185 -4.77 -2.87 12.37
CA GLU A 185 -4.70 -4.29 12.65
C GLU A 185 -5.90 -5.03 12.05
N LEU A 186 -5.61 -6.07 11.25
CA LEU A 186 -6.62 -6.93 10.65
C LEU A 186 -6.89 -8.17 11.50
N ALA A 187 -5.84 -8.73 12.10
CA ALA A 187 -5.91 -9.85 13.02
C ALA A 187 -4.59 -10.06 13.78
N THR A 188 -4.71 -10.58 15.01
CA THR A 188 -3.57 -11.03 15.80
C THR A 188 -3.86 -12.41 16.38
N ARG A 189 -3.17 -13.43 15.88
CA ARG A 189 -3.31 -14.84 16.33
C ARG A 189 -2.27 -15.73 15.65
N SER A 190 -2.19 -16.99 16.06
CA SER A 190 -1.50 -18.01 15.26
C SER A 190 -2.35 -18.42 14.05
N PHE A 191 -1.79 -18.36 12.84
CA PHE A 191 -2.49 -18.77 11.63
C PHE A 191 -2.08 -20.18 11.18
N PRO A 192 -3.05 -21.07 10.87
CA PRO A 192 -2.76 -22.35 10.22
C PRO A 192 -2.07 -22.16 8.85
N PRO A 193 -1.29 -23.14 8.36
CA PRO A 193 -0.58 -23.02 7.10
C PRO A 193 -1.44 -22.67 5.88
N SER A 194 -2.66 -23.22 5.79
CA SER A 194 -3.62 -22.92 4.71
C SER A 194 -4.05 -21.45 4.75
N VAL A 195 -4.38 -20.94 5.94
CA VAL A 195 -4.76 -19.55 6.17
C VAL A 195 -3.62 -18.59 5.82
N ARG A 196 -2.39 -18.88 6.29
CA ARG A 196 -1.19 -18.10 5.93
C ARG A 196 -1.00 -18.02 4.41
N ARG A 197 -1.17 -19.14 3.71
CA ARG A 197 -1.02 -19.20 2.25
C ARG A 197 -2.12 -18.43 1.53
N ALA A 198 -3.37 -18.55 1.97
CA ALA A 198 -4.51 -17.86 1.40
C ALA A 198 -4.39 -16.34 1.57
N LEU A 199 -4.23 -15.87 2.81
CA LEU A 199 -4.04 -14.45 3.13
C LEU A 199 -2.80 -13.88 2.44
N GLY A 200 -1.68 -14.61 2.49
CA GLY A 200 -0.45 -14.24 1.79
C GLY A 200 -0.67 -14.02 0.30
N THR A 201 -1.39 -14.93 -0.35
CA THR A 201 -1.67 -14.84 -1.79
C THR A 201 -2.61 -13.68 -2.08
N ALA A 202 -3.72 -13.56 -1.35
CA ALA A 202 -4.72 -12.51 -1.53
C ALA A 202 -4.12 -11.11 -1.42
N LEU A 203 -3.35 -10.87 -0.35
CA LEU A 203 -2.77 -9.56 -0.06
C LEU A 203 -1.68 -9.18 -1.07
N LEU A 204 -0.86 -10.13 -1.53
CA LEU A 204 0.15 -9.85 -2.56
C LEU A 204 -0.46 -9.62 -3.94
N LEU A 205 -1.54 -10.33 -4.30
CA LEU A 205 -2.27 -10.08 -5.55
C LEU A 205 -2.89 -8.68 -5.55
N SER A 206 -3.30 -8.21 -4.38
CA SER A 206 -4.05 -6.97 -4.20
C SER A 206 -3.18 -5.77 -3.88
N ALA A 207 -1.89 -5.98 -3.62
CA ALA A 207 -0.94 -4.94 -3.25
C ALA A 207 -0.89 -3.78 -4.24
N HIS A 208 -1.11 -4.01 -5.54
CA HIS A 208 -1.17 -2.94 -6.53
C HIS A 208 -2.38 -2.01 -6.40
N GLN A 209 -3.48 -2.49 -5.81
CA GLN A 209 -4.73 -1.74 -5.63
C GLN A 209 -4.74 -0.97 -4.31
N LEU A 210 -3.98 -1.44 -3.32
CA LEU A 210 -3.93 -0.85 -1.98
C LEU A 210 -2.99 0.37 -1.87
N ARG A 211 -2.85 1.22 -2.89
CA ARG A 211 -1.85 2.32 -2.83
C ARG A 211 -2.26 3.40 -1.82
N PRO A 212 -1.33 3.95 -1.00
CA PRO A 212 0.06 3.56 -0.73
C PRO A 212 0.21 2.55 0.44
N VAL A 213 -0.89 1.95 0.89
CA VAL A 213 -0.95 0.94 1.94
C VAL A 213 -0.17 -0.32 1.57
N ARG A 214 0.64 -0.80 2.51
CA ARG A 214 1.26 -2.13 2.44
C ARG A 214 0.64 -3.04 3.49
N ALA A 215 0.39 -4.29 3.12
CA ALA A 215 0.05 -5.33 4.08
C ALA A 215 1.34 -5.93 4.64
N SER A 216 1.47 -6.12 5.96
CA SER A 216 2.65 -6.76 6.53
C SER A 216 2.28 -7.67 7.70
N VAL A 217 3.21 -8.56 8.02
CA VAL A 217 3.09 -9.48 9.15
C VAL A 217 4.27 -9.27 10.07
N SER A 218 4.00 -9.02 11.35
CA SER A 218 4.99 -9.03 12.42
C SER A 218 4.68 -10.11 13.45
N ASP A 219 5.69 -10.51 14.22
CA ASP A 219 5.49 -11.39 15.37
C ASP A 219 5.11 -10.53 16.60
N SER A 220 4.17 -11.02 17.40
CA SER A 220 3.72 -10.41 18.66
C SER A 220 3.72 -11.45 19.79
N SER A 221 3.60 -11.00 21.03
CA SER A 221 3.49 -11.91 22.19
C SER A 221 2.26 -12.82 22.13
N SER A 222 1.22 -12.43 21.39
CA SER A 222 -0.04 -13.17 21.23
C SER A 222 -0.15 -13.94 19.91
N GLY A 223 0.90 -13.96 19.09
CA GLY A 223 0.96 -14.71 17.83
C GLY A 223 1.51 -13.88 16.67
N GLU A 224 0.93 -14.06 15.50
CA GLU A 224 1.29 -13.27 14.32
C GLU A 224 0.29 -12.11 14.18
N ARG A 225 0.81 -10.90 13.95
CA ARG A 225 0.04 -9.68 13.77
C ARG A 225 0.01 -9.31 12.30
N LEU A 226 -1.17 -9.36 11.68
CA LEU A 226 -1.40 -8.94 10.31
C LEU A 226 -1.95 -7.51 10.30
N VAL A 227 -1.27 -6.61 9.61
CA VAL A 227 -1.62 -5.19 9.55
C VAL A 227 -1.66 -4.67 8.11
N PHE A 228 -2.45 -3.62 7.92
CA PHE A 228 -2.22 -2.62 6.89
C PHE A 228 -1.43 -1.47 7.47
N GLU A 229 -0.45 -0.94 6.76
CA GLU A 229 0.39 0.15 7.25
C GLU A 229 0.77 1.13 6.14
N VAL A 230 1.01 2.39 6.54
CA VAL A 230 1.48 3.50 5.72
C VAL A 230 2.51 4.29 6.53
N SER A 231 3.60 4.71 5.88
CA SER A 231 4.53 5.71 6.43
C SER A 231 4.42 6.99 5.60
N THR A 232 4.29 8.12 6.27
CA THR A 232 4.01 9.42 5.63
C THR A 232 4.60 10.58 6.44
N ASP A 233 4.65 11.77 5.86
CA ASP A 233 4.88 13.00 6.61
C ASP A 233 3.59 13.46 7.34
N LEU A 234 3.73 14.41 8.27
CA LEU A 234 2.62 14.95 9.05
C LEU A 234 1.55 15.64 8.18
N ALA A 235 1.95 16.32 7.11
CA ALA A 235 1.04 17.04 6.22
C ALA A 235 0.10 16.11 5.45
N ARG A 236 0.53 14.87 5.19
CA ARG A 236 -0.21 13.85 4.43
C ARG A 236 -0.98 12.86 5.31
N VAL A 237 -1.02 13.07 6.63
CA VAL A 237 -1.79 12.22 7.56
C VAL A 237 -3.26 12.01 7.12
N PRO A 238 -4.02 13.03 6.69
CA PRO A 238 -5.41 12.82 6.27
C PRO A 238 -5.55 11.87 5.07
N ALA A 239 -4.65 12.00 4.08
CA ALA A 239 -4.62 11.13 2.92
C ALA A 239 -4.24 9.68 3.30
N ALA A 240 -3.31 9.52 4.25
CA ALA A 240 -2.92 8.20 4.76
C ALA A 240 -4.07 7.49 5.51
N ILE A 241 -4.86 8.23 6.31
CA ILE A 241 -6.08 7.69 6.95
C ILE A 241 -7.06 7.21 5.90
N GLY A 242 -7.38 8.06 4.91
CA GLY A 242 -8.31 7.73 3.84
C GLY A 242 -7.88 6.49 3.06
N ALA A 243 -6.59 6.35 2.77
CA ALA A 243 -6.06 5.16 2.11
C ALA A 243 -6.18 3.89 2.97
N LEU A 244 -5.90 3.98 4.28
CA LEU A 244 -6.07 2.86 5.20
C LEU A 244 -7.55 2.46 5.34
N GLN A 245 -8.46 3.43 5.38
CA GLN A 245 -9.90 3.19 5.38
C GLN A 245 -10.33 2.48 4.10
N GLY A 246 -9.96 3.00 2.93
CA GLY A 246 -10.26 2.38 1.64
C GLY A 246 -9.68 0.96 1.51
N ALA A 247 -8.48 0.72 2.03
CA ALA A 247 -7.89 -0.62 2.11
C ALA A 247 -8.72 -1.57 2.98
N CYS A 248 -9.21 -1.10 4.13
CA CYS A 248 -10.08 -1.88 5.00
C CYS A 248 -11.46 -2.13 4.39
N GLU A 249 -12.04 -1.18 3.66
CA GLU A 249 -13.31 -1.38 2.96
C GLU A 249 -13.18 -2.39 1.81
N ALA A 250 -12.09 -2.28 1.04
CA ALA A 250 -11.83 -3.17 -0.09
C ALA A 250 -11.50 -4.59 0.37
N PHE A 251 -10.61 -4.75 1.36
CA PHE A 251 -10.00 -6.04 1.70
C PHE A 251 -10.21 -6.51 3.14
N GLY A 252 -10.67 -5.66 4.05
CA GLY A 252 -10.91 -6.02 5.45
C GLY A 252 -11.87 -7.21 5.61
N PRO A 253 -13.06 -7.21 4.97
CA PRO A 253 -13.99 -8.34 5.03
C PRO A 253 -13.40 -9.63 4.47
N GLU A 254 -12.70 -9.58 3.33
CA GLU A 254 -12.08 -10.76 2.72
C GLU A 254 -10.96 -11.32 3.60
N ALA A 255 -10.09 -10.44 4.14
CA ALA A 255 -9.04 -10.84 5.08
C ALA A 255 -9.61 -11.45 6.37
N ARG A 256 -10.80 -11.04 6.81
CA ARG A 256 -11.52 -11.68 7.93
C ARG A 256 -12.15 -13.00 7.54
N ALA A 257 -12.71 -13.15 6.34
CA ALA A 257 -13.28 -14.41 5.88
C ALA A 257 -12.20 -15.49 5.69
N LEU A 258 -11.06 -15.13 5.09
CA LEU A 258 -9.93 -16.04 4.86
C LEU A 258 -9.22 -16.51 6.14
N GLN A 259 -9.62 -15.99 7.29
CA GLN A 259 -9.20 -16.51 8.59
C GLN A 259 -9.87 -17.84 8.95
N ASP A 260 -10.98 -18.21 8.31
CA ASP A 260 -11.54 -19.55 8.40
C ASP A 260 -10.70 -20.54 7.55
N PRO A 261 -10.15 -21.62 8.15
CA PRO A 261 -9.38 -22.62 7.40
C PRO A 261 -10.13 -23.25 6.22
N ALA A 262 -11.44 -23.46 6.32
CA ALA A 262 -12.24 -24.04 5.25
C ALA A 262 -12.35 -23.08 4.06
N LEU A 263 -12.63 -21.80 4.32
CA LEU A 263 -12.68 -20.76 3.28
C LEU A 263 -11.29 -20.52 2.68
N ALA A 264 -10.23 -20.57 3.49
CA ALA A 264 -8.85 -20.47 2.99
C ALA A 264 -8.51 -21.59 2.00
N VAL A 265 -8.92 -22.83 2.29
CA VAL A 265 -8.72 -23.97 1.37
C VAL A 265 -9.54 -23.79 0.09
N GLN A 266 -10.81 -23.39 0.21
CA GLN A 266 -11.68 -23.12 -0.94
C GLN A 266 -11.10 -22.02 -1.84
N TYR A 267 -10.63 -20.93 -1.24
CA TYR A 267 -9.96 -19.82 -1.92
C TYR A 267 -8.73 -20.30 -2.69
N LEU A 268 -7.85 -21.07 -2.05
CA LEU A 268 -6.67 -21.60 -2.74
C LEU A 268 -7.03 -22.54 -3.89
N GLY A 269 -8.12 -23.30 -3.76
CA GLY A 269 -8.66 -24.15 -4.82
C GLY A 269 -9.20 -23.36 -6.01
N SER A 270 -9.93 -22.27 -5.79
CA SER A 270 -10.53 -21.47 -6.86
C SER A 270 -9.48 -20.73 -7.69
N ILE A 271 -8.44 -20.19 -7.03
CA ILE A 271 -7.39 -19.45 -7.75
C ILE A 271 -6.41 -20.40 -8.45
N GLY A 272 -6.26 -21.63 -7.95
CA GLY A 272 -5.51 -22.70 -8.63
C GLY A 272 -6.12 -23.13 -9.96
N ASN A 273 -7.42 -22.88 -10.15
CA ASN A 273 -8.19 -23.25 -11.34
C ASN A 273 -8.34 -22.12 -12.37
N ILE A 274 -7.71 -20.95 -12.16
CA ILE A 274 -7.69 -19.90 -13.18
C ILE A 274 -6.83 -20.41 -14.35
N PRO A 275 -7.40 -20.57 -15.56
CA PRO A 275 -6.69 -21.18 -16.68
C PRO A 275 -5.41 -20.40 -16.98
N ARG A 276 -4.31 -21.15 -17.14
CA ARG A 276 -3.04 -20.62 -17.62
C ARG A 276 -3.26 -20.14 -19.06
N GLN A 277 -3.57 -18.86 -19.26
CA GLN A 277 -3.46 -18.28 -20.59
C GLN A 277 -1.96 -18.27 -20.98
N SER A 278 -1.64 -19.21 -21.86
CA SER A 278 -0.34 -19.38 -22.50
C SER A 278 -0.08 -18.25 -23.49
N GLY A 279 1.08 -17.60 -23.39
CA GLY A 279 1.67 -16.79 -24.45
C GLY A 279 1.13 -15.36 -24.60
N GLY A 280 2.01 -14.38 -24.38
CA GLY A 280 1.75 -12.98 -24.72
C GLY A 280 2.41 -12.02 -23.73
N VAL A 281 3.44 -11.34 -24.21
CA VAL A 281 4.09 -10.11 -23.73
C VAL A 281 3.59 -9.52 -22.39
N LEU A 282 4.54 -9.25 -21.48
CA LEU A 282 4.42 -8.46 -20.25
C LEU A 282 3.63 -7.14 -20.46
N HIS A 283 2.30 -7.22 -20.46
CA HIS A 283 1.39 -6.10 -20.29
C HIS A 283 0.15 -6.62 -19.58
N ALA A 284 0.22 -6.68 -18.25
CA ALA A 284 -0.99 -6.71 -17.45
C ALA A 284 -1.60 -5.30 -17.54
N ARG A 285 -2.60 -5.13 -18.41
CA ARG A 285 -3.55 -4.02 -18.28
C ARG A 285 -4.29 -4.22 -16.95
N PRO A 286 -4.24 -3.26 -16.01
CA PRO A 286 -5.21 -3.21 -14.94
C PRO A 286 -6.44 -2.51 -15.49
N ASP A 287 -7.46 -3.26 -15.87
CA ASP A 287 -8.78 -2.68 -16.11
C ASP A 287 -9.26 -2.02 -14.81
N ALA A 288 -9.67 -0.77 -14.93
CA ALA A 288 -10.03 0.11 -13.85
C ALA A 288 -11.24 -0.43 -13.08
N ILE A 289 -11.10 -0.56 -11.76
CA ILE A 289 -12.25 -0.49 -10.86
C ILE A 289 -12.58 1.01 -10.76
N PRO A 290 -13.81 1.45 -11.11
CA PRO A 290 -14.19 2.84 -10.94
C PRO A 290 -14.10 3.22 -9.45
N ALA A 291 -13.50 4.38 -9.17
CA ALA A 291 -13.47 4.94 -7.83
C ALA A 291 -14.91 5.11 -7.31
N PRO A 292 -15.21 4.80 -6.04
CA PRO A 292 -16.50 5.14 -5.46
C PRO A 292 -16.65 6.67 -5.44
N GLU A 293 -17.72 7.18 -6.04
CA GLU A 293 -18.10 8.58 -5.88
C GLU A 293 -18.34 8.89 -4.39
N PRO A 294 -17.88 10.05 -3.90
CA PRO A 294 -18.19 10.46 -2.53
C PRO A 294 -19.67 10.80 -2.44
N THR A 295 -20.47 9.89 -1.90
CA THR A 295 -21.81 10.22 -1.39
C THR A 295 -21.66 11.16 -0.20
N LEU A 296 -21.89 12.45 -0.43
CA LEU A 296 -22.13 13.43 0.61
C LEU A 296 -23.40 13.04 1.40
N PRO A 297 -23.38 13.00 2.73
CA PRO A 297 -24.59 12.81 3.51
C PRO A 297 -25.41 14.10 3.54
N GLY A 298 -26.62 14.05 2.99
CA GLY A 298 -27.77 14.83 3.47
C GLY A 298 -27.87 16.30 3.02
N ALA A 299 -28.24 16.54 1.77
CA ALA A 299 -29.07 17.70 1.43
C ALA A 299 -30.55 17.26 1.53
N SER A 300 -31.09 17.27 2.75
CA SER A 300 -32.52 17.09 2.97
C SER A 300 -33.24 18.35 2.51
N HIS A 301 -34.10 18.17 1.51
CA HIS A 301 -35.12 19.13 1.12
C HIS A 301 -35.90 19.63 2.34
N VAL A 302 -35.88 20.95 2.56
CA VAL A 302 -36.93 21.65 3.31
C VAL A 302 -37.67 22.52 2.28
N ALA A 303 -38.77 21.97 1.78
CA ALA A 303 -39.84 22.71 1.16
C ALA A 303 -41.13 21.98 1.49
N ASP A 304 -41.91 22.59 2.39
CA ASP A 304 -43.38 22.59 2.44
C ASP A 304 -43.88 22.56 3.89
N ARG A 305 -44.21 23.76 4.39
CA ARG A 305 -45.40 24.05 5.21
C ARG A 305 -45.48 25.55 5.47
N ILE A 306 -46.21 26.25 4.61
CA ILE A 306 -46.96 27.45 4.98
C ILE A 306 -48.41 27.17 4.57
N ALA A 307 -49.24 26.99 5.60
CA ALA A 307 -50.61 27.47 5.67
C ALA A 307 -50.67 28.35 6.93
#